data_AF-A0A3Q3A6I2-F1
#
_entry.id   AF-A0A3Q3A6I2-F1
#
_cell.length_a   1.000
_cell.length_b   1.000
_cell.length_c   1.000
_cell.angle_alpha   90.00
_cell.angle_beta   90.00
_cell.angle_gamma   90.00
#
_symmetry.space_group_name_H-M   'P 1'
#
loop_
_entity.id
_entity.type
_entity.pdbx_description
1 polymer ?
#
loop_
_entity_poly.entity_id
_entity_poly.type
_entity_poly.pdbx_seq_one_letter_code
_entity_poly.pdbx_strand_id
1 'polypeptide(L)' 'MCLCDMLARLCKTTYPLQELLTRPLPEGVDPLRLEIYLSDQDFEKALEMSREEYGALPGWKQVNLKKAKGLF' A
#
# COMPACT_ATOMS: atom_id res chain seq x y z
N MET A 1 7.18 -28.43 -0.55
CA MET A 1 6.59 -27.32 0.24
C MET A 1 6.91 -26.02 -0.49
N CYS A 2 5.94 -25.45 -1.19
CA CYS A 2 6.13 -24.23 -1.97
C CYS A 2 5.86 -23.01 -1.07
N LEU A 3 6.79 -22.05 -1.04
CA LEU A 3 6.75 -20.88 -0.15
C LEU A 3 5.56 -19.94 -0.45
N CYS A 4 4.85 -20.16 -1.55
CA CYS A 4 3.69 -19.37 -1.95
C CYS A 4 2.50 -19.49 -0.98
N ASP A 5 2.42 -20.54 -0.17
CA ASP A 5 1.25 -20.84 0.66
C ASP A 5 1.18 -20.02 1.96
N MET A 6 2.31 -19.51 2.45
CA MET A 6 2.34 -18.73 3.70
C MET A 6 1.90 -17.27 3.53
N LEU A 7 1.76 -16.80 2.29
CA LEU A 7 1.26 -15.46 1.97
C LEU A 7 -0.28 -15.41 1.91
N ALA A 8 -0.95 -16.56 1.81
CA ALA A 8 -2.40 -16.65 1.59
C ALA A 8 -3.26 -16.49 2.87
N ARG A 9 -2.64 -16.44 4.06
CA ARG A 9 -3.36 -16.43 5.35
C ARG A 9 -3.73 -15.04 5.88
N LEU A 10 -3.43 -13.97 5.15
CA LEU A 10 -4.04 -12.66 5.40
C LEU A 10 -5.12 -12.42 4.35
N CYS A 11 -6.37 -12.62 4.74
CA CYS A 11 -7.56 -12.13 4.05
C CYS A 11 -7.53 -10.59 3.95
N LYS A 12 -6.66 -10.02 3.10
CA LYS A 12 -6.53 -8.59 2.86
C LYS A 12 -7.04 -8.31 1.45
N THR A 13 -8.09 -7.50 1.35
CA THR A 13 -8.54 -6.86 0.12
C THR A 13 -7.46 -5.89 -0.36
N THR A 14 -6.45 -6.42 -1.06
CA THR A 14 -5.43 -5.60 -1.70
C THR A 14 -5.90 -5.15 -3.07
N TYR A 15 -5.82 -3.85 -3.33
CA TYR A 15 -6.18 -3.24 -4.61
C TYR A 15 -4.91 -2.91 -5.40
N PRO A 16 -4.94 -3.02 -6.73
CA PRO A 16 -3.81 -2.61 -7.54
C PRO A 16 -3.56 -1.11 -7.37
N LEU A 17 -2.29 -0.70 -7.37
CA LEU A 17 -1.88 0.71 -7.21
C LEU A 17 -2.67 1.65 -8.13
N GLN A 18 -2.91 1.20 -9.36
CA GLN A 18 -3.62 1.95 -10.37
C GLN A 18 -5.07 2.24 -9.99
N GLU A 19 -5.76 1.31 -9.31
CA GLU A 19 -7.13 1.55 -8.82
C GLU A 19 -7.17 2.55 -7.68
N LEU A 20 -6.17 2.53 -6.79
CA LEU A 20 -6.07 3.49 -5.69
C LEU A 20 -5.69 4.90 -6.16
N LEU A 21 -5.07 5.02 -7.34
CA LEU A 21 -4.77 6.29 -7.99
C LEU A 21 -5.95 6.81 -8.82
N THR A 22 -6.82 5.92 -9.31
CA THR A 22 -8.01 6.31 -10.07
C THR A 22 -9.16 6.74 -9.16
N ARG A 23 -9.86 7.81 -9.56
CA ARG A 23 -11.11 8.24 -8.93
C ARG A 23 -12.29 7.81 -9.81
N PRO A 24 -13.41 7.35 -9.25
CA PRO A 24 -13.74 7.27 -7.82
C PRO A 24 -13.05 6.10 -7.11
N LEU A 25 -12.71 6.28 -5.82
CA LEU A 25 -12.13 5.21 -5.01
C LEU A 25 -13.18 4.11 -4.76
N PRO A 26 -12.77 2.82 -4.68
CA PRO A 26 -13.67 1.73 -4.32
C PRO A 26 -14.29 1.92 -2.93
N GLU A 27 -15.50 1.36 -2.74
CA GLU A 27 -16.22 1.43 -1.47
C GLU A 27 -15.43 0.70 -0.36
N GLY A 28 -15.12 1.40 0.74
CA GLY A 28 -14.31 0.88 1.85
C GLY A 28 -12.81 1.17 1.78
N VAL A 29 -12.36 1.91 0.76
CA VAL A 29 -10.97 2.39 0.65
C VAL A 29 -10.83 3.77 1.31
N ASP A 30 -10.01 3.83 2.36
CA ASP A 30 -9.66 5.10 3.01
C ASP A 30 -8.64 5.89 2.16
N PRO A 31 -8.99 7.10 1.65
CA PRO A 31 -8.04 7.94 0.89
C PRO A 31 -6.81 8.34 1.71
N LEU A 32 -6.95 8.39 3.04
CA LEU A 32 -5.85 8.75 3.94
C LEU A 32 -4.87 7.59 4.17
N ARG A 33 -5.27 6.35 3.86
CA ARG A 33 -4.53 5.13 4.18
C ARG A 33 -4.45 4.16 2.99
N LEU A 34 -4.21 4.65 1.78
CA LEU A 34 -4.12 3.79 0.59
C LEU A 34 -3.02 2.71 0.71
N GLU A 35 -1.97 2.98 1.50
CA GLU A 35 -0.83 2.10 1.68
C GLU A 35 -1.15 0.78 2.41
N ILE A 36 -2.23 0.69 3.19
CA ILE A 36 -2.65 -0.58 3.82
C ILE A 36 -3.40 -1.51 2.86
N TYR A 37 -3.90 -0.95 1.76
CA TYR A 37 -4.61 -1.65 0.70
C TYR A 37 -3.67 -2.09 -0.43
N LEU A 38 -2.41 -1.67 -0.43
CA LEU A 38 -1.42 -2.16 -1.39
C LEU A 38 -0.86 -3.51 -0.95
N SER A 39 -0.66 -4.41 -1.91
CA SER A 39 0.16 -5.61 -1.71
C SER A 39 1.60 -5.20 -1.41
N ASP A 40 2.41 -6.06 -0.79
CA ASP A 40 3.81 -5.71 -0.50
C ASP A 40 4.61 -5.39 -1.78
N GLN A 41 4.31 -6.08 -2.89
CA GLN A 41 4.90 -5.75 -4.20
C GLN A 41 4.46 -4.39 -4.74
N ASP A 42 3.17 -4.05 -4.67
CA ASP A 42 2.68 -2.76 -5.14
C ASP A 42 3.14 -1.62 -4.24
N PHE A 43 3.26 -1.88 -2.94
CA PHE A 43 3.81 -0.96 -1.96
C PHE A 43 5.27 -0.65 -2.31
N GLU A 44 6.09 -1.68 -2.54
CA GLU A 44 7.48 -1.51 -2.97
C GLU A 44 7.58 -0.78 -4.31
N LYS A 45 6.72 -1.07 -5.28
CA LYS A 45 6.71 -0.33 -6.56
C LYS A 45 6.27 1.13 -6.41
N ALA A 46 5.30 1.39 -5.54
CA ALA A 46 4.76 2.73 -5.33
C ALA A 46 5.75 3.60 -4.55
N LEU A 47 6.19 3.12 -3.39
CA LEU A 47 7.00 3.87 -2.44
C LEU A 47 8.51 3.64 -2.63
N GLU A 48 8.90 2.70 -3.50
CA GLU A 48 10.30 2.32 -3.76
C GLU A 48 11.04 1.89 -2.49
N MET A 49 10.30 1.36 -1.51
CA MET A 49 10.80 0.89 -0.22
C MET A 49 9.87 -0.17 0.37
N SER A 50 10.38 -0.95 1.32
CA SER A 50 9.59 -1.99 1.99
C SER A 50 8.60 -1.38 3.00
N ARG A 51 7.54 -2.14 3.32
CA ARG A 51 6.55 -1.75 4.34
C ARG A 51 7.19 -1.57 5.72
N GLU A 52 8.22 -2.36 6.01
CA GLU A 52 8.99 -2.30 7.24
C GLU A 52 9.79 -1.00 7.34
N GLU A 53 10.51 -0.63 6.27
CA GLU A 53 11.22 0.66 6.21
C GLU A 53 10.25 1.83 6.35
N TYR A 54 9.14 1.81 5.61
CA TYR A 54 8.12 2.85 5.71
C TYR A 54 7.53 2.97 7.12
N GLY A 55 7.24 1.83 7.76
CA GLY A 55 6.76 1.78 9.14
C GLY A 55 7.77 2.32 10.15
N ALA A 56 9.07 2.22 9.86
CA ALA A 56 10.14 2.81 10.67
C ALA A 56 10.33 4.31 10.44
N LEU A 57 9.76 4.87 9.36
CA LEU A 57 9.84 6.31 9.10
C LEU A 57 8.90 7.11 10.02
N PRO A 58 9.25 8.35 10.37
CA PRO A 58 8.35 9.25 11.07
C PRO A 58 7.07 9.52 10.25
N GLY A 59 5.93 9.70 10.92
CA GLY A 59 4.63 9.90 10.27
C GLY A 59 4.59 11.06 9.25
N TRP A 60 5.36 12.13 9.47
CA TRP A 60 5.47 13.23 8.50
C TRP A 60 6.10 12.78 7.17
N LYS A 61 7.08 11.86 7.23
CA LYS A 61 7.79 11.34 6.05
C LYS A 61 6.93 10.30 5.32
N GLN A 62 6.20 9.48 6.08
CA GLN A 62 5.18 8.58 5.56
C GLN A 62 4.12 9.33 4.72
N VAL A 63 3.58 10.43 5.25
CA VAL A 63 2.62 11.28 4.54
C VAL A 63 3.24 11.96 3.33
N ASN A 64 4.49 12.44 3.43
CA ASN A 64 5.18 13.09 2.32
C ASN A 64 5.40 12.13 1.14
N LEU A 65 5.80 10.88 1.41
CA LEU A 65 5.95 9.85 0.38
C LEU A 65 4.63 9.51 -0.29
N LYS A 66 3.55 9.38 0.50
CA LYS A 66 2.21 9.18 -0.06
C LYS A 66 1.80 10.31 -0.98
N LYS A 67 1.96 11.56 -0.55
CA LYS A 67 1.69 12.74 -1.38
C LYS A 67 2.53 12.78 -2.64
N ALA A 68 3.83 12.45 -2.55
CA ALA A 68 4.73 12.41 -3.70
C ALA A 68 4.28 11.39 -4.77
N LYS A 69 3.60 10.33 -4.36
CA LYS A 69 3.07 9.28 -5.24
C LYS A 69 1.59 9.44 -5.58
N GLY A 70 0.92 10.48 -5.08
CA GLY A 70 -0.52 10.69 -5.29
C GLY A 70 -1.43 9.78 -4.46
N LEU A 71 -0.88 9.15 -3.41
CA LEU A 71 -1.60 8.26 -2.48
C LEU A 71 -2.16 9.00 -1.26
N PHE A 72 -2.59 10.26 -1.44
CA PHE A 72 -3.19 11.11 -0.41
C PHE A 72 -4.50 11.72 -0.89
#